data_AF-A0A819JMT2-F1
#
_entry.id   AF-A0A819JMT2-F1
#
_cell.length_a   1.000
_cell.length_b   1.000
_cell.length_c   1.000
_cell.angle_alpha   90.00
_cell.angle_beta   90.00
_cell.angle_gamma   90.00
#
_symmetry.space_group_name_H-M   'P 1'
#
loop_
_entity.id
_entity.type
_entity.pdbx_description
1 polymer ?
#
loop_
_entity_poly.entity_id
_entity_poly.type
_entity_poly.pdbx_seq_one_letter_code
_entity_poly.pdbx_strand_id
1 'polypeptide(L)'
;FWINREIETFSCFRDILEEIENAQENYLNIMAATRNNSTEPTSRYLDMHLYCTSLRPNKKATLEALPYDLVANIYAGMQQYDIHTGLKTPTHVGRPPWKVLFSKFKAEHKSTSVFLTGNTLLASQVKRCCDELGFAFRHEPGF
;
A
#
# COMPACT_ATOMS: atom_id res chain seq x y z
N PHE A 1 -2.63 0.66 3.91
CA PHE A 1 -1.32 0.65 4.61
C PHE A 1 -1.43 -0.23 5.84
N TRP A 2 -0.55 -1.21 5.98
CA TRP A 2 -0.44 -2.04 7.18
C TRP A 2 1.01 -2.05 7.65
N ILE A 3 1.23 -1.59 8.87
CA ILE A 3 2.56 -1.37 9.43
C ILE A 3 2.72 -2.28 10.63
N ASN A 4 3.73 -3.15 10.59
CA ASN A 4 4.12 -3.98 11.71
C ASN A 4 5.58 -3.73 12.08
N ARG A 5 5.94 -4.12 13.31
CA ARG A 5 7.34 -4.14 13.71
C ARG A 5 8.05 -5.32 13.08
N GLU A 6 7.53 -6.52 13.29
CA GLU A 6 8.11 -7.77 12.81
C GLU A 6 7.33 -8.33 11.62
N ILE A 7 8.01 -9.06 10.75
CA ILE A 7 7.44 -9.54 9.49
C ILE A 7 6.49 -10.72 9.68
N GLU A 8 6.74 -11.53 10.70
CA GLU A 8 5.92 -12.67 11.09
C GLU A 8 4.51 -12.23 11.51
N THR A 9 4.35 -10.97 11.94
CA THR A 9 3.06 -10.42 12.36
C THR A 9 2.10 -10.25 11.18
N PHE A 10 2.58 -10.23 9.93
CA PHE A 10 1.68 -10.20 8.77
C PHE A 10 0.94 -11.52 8.53
N SER A 11 1.42 -12.63 9.13
CA SER A 11 0.80 -13.95 8.94
C SER A 11 -0.65 -14.02 9.41
N CYS A 12 -1.04 -13.24 10.43
CA CYS A 12 -2.37 -13.35 11.05
C CYS A 12 -3.55 -12.94 10.16
N PHE A 13 -3.31 -12.22 9.06
CA PHE A 13 -4.34 -11.96 8.05
C PHE A 13 -3.85 -12.28 6.63
N ARG A 14 -2.79 -13.07 6.47
CA ARG A 14 -2.23 -13.39 5.14
C ARG A 14 -3.29 -13.97 4.20
N ASP A 15 -4.05 -14.95 4.67
CA ASP A 15 -5.04 -15.65 3.85
C ASP A 15 -6.16 -14.70 3.38
N ILE A 16 -6.54 -13.73 4.22
CA ILE A 16 -7.50 -12.67 3.87
C ILE A 16 -6.91 -11.72 2.82
N LEU A 17 -5.65 -11.31 2.97
CA LEU A 17 -4.98 -10.45 1.98
C LEU A 17 -4.87 -11.15 0.63
N GLU A 18 -4.54 -12.44 0.62
CA GLU A 18 -4.48 -13.25 -0.59
C GLU A 18 -5.86 -13.38 -1.26
N GLU A 19 -6.92 -13.63 -0.47
CA GLU A 19 -8.30 -13.65 -0.97
C GLU A 19 -8.68 -12.32 -1.64
N ILE A 20 -8.31 -11.20 -1.03
CA ILE A 20 -8.56 -9.87 -1.58
C ILE A 20 -7.78 -9.64 -2.88
N GLU A 21 -6.52 -10.06 -2.96
CA GLU A 21 -5.70 -9.97 -4.19
C GLU A 21 -6.33 -10.78 -5.34
N ASN A 22 -6.75 -12.01 -5.05
CA ASN A 22 -7.38 -12.89 -6.03
C ASN A 22 -8.77 -12.39 -6.44
N ALA A 23 -9.57 -11.87 -5.51
CA ALA A 23 -10.86 -11.26 -5.81
C ALA A 23 -10.72 -10.05 -6.74
N GLN A 24 -9.72 -9.20 -6.50
CA GLN A 24 -9.43 -8.05 -7.36
C GLN A 24 -8.98 -8.49 -8.76
N GLU A 25 -8.10 -9.48 -8.86
CA GLU A 25 -7.66 -10.01 -10.16
C GLU A 25 -8.83 -10.60 -10.95
N ASN A 26 -9.71 -11.36 -10.29
CA ASN A 26 -10.91 -11.89 -10.92
C ASN A 26 -11.84 -10.76 -11.40
N TYR A 27 -12.07 -9.74 -10.57
CA TYR A 27 -12.85 -8.56 -10.95
C TYR A 27 -12.26 -7.87 -12.21
N LEU A 28 -10.95 -7.66 -12.25
CA LEU A 28 -10.28 -7.06 -13.40
C LEU A 28 -10.39 -7.93 -14.66
N ASN A 29 -10.29 -9.25 -14.51
CA ASN A 29 -10.44 -10.19 -15.63
C ASN A 29 -11.86 -10.19 -16.21
N ILE A 30 -12.89 -10.17 -15.36
CA ILE A 30 -14.30 -10.06 -15.79
C ILE A 30 -14.52 -8.73 -16.50
N MET A 31 -13.99 -7.63 -15.96
CA MET A 31 -14.12 -6.31 -16.56
C MET A 31 -13.38 -6.22 -17.91
N ALA A 32 -12.23 -6.89 -18.05
CA ALA A 32 -11.50 -6.99 -19.30
C ALA A 32 -12.23 -7.85 -20.34
N ALA A 33 -12.84 -8.96 -19.93
CA ALA A 33 -13.57 -9.87 -20.81
C ALA A 33 -14.91 -9.30 -21.30
N THR A 34 -15.54 -8.43 -20.50
CA THR A 34 -16.82 -7.76 -20.84
C THR A 34 -16.60 -6.51 -21.71
N ARG A 35 -15.36 -6.23 -22.14
CA ARG A 35 -15.02 -4.97 -22.81
C ARG A 35 -15.19 -5.06 -24.33
N ASN A 36 -16.26 -4.45 -24.81
CA ASN A 36 -16.47 -4.07 -26.20
C ASN A 36 -16.33 -2.53 -26.33
N ASN A 37 -15.12 -2.06 -26.63
CA ASN A 37 -14.80 -0.69 -27.08
C ASN A 37 -15.02 0.52 -26.14
N SER A 38 -15.16 0.37 -24.82
CA SER A 38 -15.16 1.52 -23.90
C SER A 38 -13.73 1.94 -23.50
N THR A 39 -13.45 3.24 -23.36
CA THR A 39 -12.13 3.84 -23.06
C THR A 39 -11.86 4.05 -21.55
N GLU A 40 -12.70 3.49 -20.67
CA GLU A 40 -12.52 3.66 -19.22
C GLU A 40 -11.38 2.78 -18.70
N PRO A 41 -10.44 3.31 -17.90
CA PRO A 41 -9.35 2.50 -17.35
C PRO A 41 -9.91 1.49 -16.35
N THR A 42 -9.69 0.19 -16.61
CA THR A 42 -9.83 -0.89 -15.63
C THR A 42 -8.78 -0.70 -14.56
N SER A 43 -9.07 0.13 -13.58
CA SER A 43 -8.18 0.45 -12.47
C SER A 43 -8.43 -0.49 -11.29
N ARG A 44 -7.35 -0.80 -10.57
CA ARG A 44 -7.43 -1.48 -9.28
C ARG A 44 -8.23 -0.61 -8.32
N TYR A 45 -9.11 -1.22 -7.53
CA TYR A 45 -9.85 -0.52 -6.48
C TYR A 45 -9.10 -0.50 -5.15
N LEU A 46 -8.10 -1.38 -4.99
CA LEU A 46 -7.30 -1.49 -3.78
C LEU A 46 -5.81 -1.61 -4.10
N ASP A 47 -5.06 -0.66 -3.54
CA ASP A 47 -3.60 -0.71 -3.44
C ASP A 47 -3.18 -0.95 -1.99
N MET A 48 -2.62 -2.12 -1.76
CA MET A 48 -2.14 -2.55 -0.45
C MET A 48 -0.66 -2.19 -0.31
N HIS A 49 -0.27 -1.77 0.89
CA HIS A 49 1.11 -1.45 1.21
C HIS A 49 1.45 -2.01 2.59
N LEU A 50 2.36 -2.97 2.63
CA LEU A 50 2.86 -3.57 3.86
C LEU A 50 4.18 -2.90 4.25
N TYR A 51 4.40 -2.64 5.53
CA TYR A 51 5.63 -2.02 6.05
C TYR A 51 6.15 -2.76 7.28
N CYS A 52 7.38 -3.28 7.21
CA CYS A 52 8.09 -3.88 8.32
C CYS A 52 9.13 -2.90 8.88
N THR A 53 8.92 -2.43 10.12
CA THR A 53 9.73 -1.34 10.70
C THR A 53 10.95 -1.81 11.50
N SER A 54 11.07 -3.11 11.84
CA SER A 54 12.28 -3.65 12.47
C SER A 54 13.42 -3.85 11.47
N LEU A 55 13.08 -4.14 10.22
CA LEU A 55 14.03 -4.23 9.12
C LEU A 55 14.60 -2.84 8.81
N ARG A 56 15.92 -2.79 8.58
CA ARG A 56 16.61 -1.57 8.18
C ARG A 56 16.81 -1.60 6.67
N PRO A 57 16.50 -0.51 5.94
CA PRO A 57 16.80 -0.45 4.52
C PRO A 57 18.29 -0.67 4.32
N ASN A 58 18.66 -1.67 3.53
CA ASN A 58 20.06 -1.85 3.19
C ASN A 58 20.39 -0.81 2.12
N LYS A 59 21.17 0.22 2.45
CA LYS A 59 21.55 1.28 1.48
C LYS A 59 22.28 0.74 0.24
N LYS A 60 22.71 -0.53 0.24
CA LYS A 60 23.29 -1.24 -0.91
C LYS A 60 22.27 -2.01 -1.76
N ALA A 61 21.06 -2.26 -1.27
CA ALA A 61 20.01 -2.93 -2.02
C ALA A 61 19.29 -1.89 -2.90
N THR A 62 19.65 -1.86 -4.18
CA THR A 62 19.20 -0.83 -5.13
C THR A 62 17.68 -0.76 -5.24
N LEU A 63 16.99 -1.91 -5.19
CA LEU A 63 15.52 -2.01 -5.29
C LEU A 63 14.77 -1.31 -4.15
N GLU A 64 15.28 -1.36 -2.92
CA GLU A 64 14.67 -0.71 -1.74
C GLU A 64 14.82 0.83 -1.79
N ALA A 65 15.73 1.33 -2.63
CA ALA A 65 15.99 2.75 -2.83
C ALA A 65 15.32 3.32 -4.09
N LEU A 66 14.66 2.48 -4.91
CA LEU A 66 13.96 2.92 -6.10
C LEU A 66 12.64 3.63 -5.76
N PRO A 67 12.15 4.53 -6.63
CA PRO A 67 10.82 5.10 -6.51
C PRO A 67 9.75 4.00 -6.41
N TYR A 68 8.77 4.20 -5.55
CA TYR A 68 7.71 3.22 -5.24
C TYR A 68 7.06 2.60 -6.49
N ASP A 69 6.72 3.42 -7.48
CA ASP A 69 6.08 2.96 -8.72
C ASP A 69 6.97 2.05 -9.55
N LEU A 70 8.28 2.30 -9.54
CA LEU A 70 9.24 1.47 -10.23
C LEU A 70 9.41 0.13 -9.52
N VAL A 71 9.42 0.13 -8.19
CA VAL A 71 9.42 -1.12 -7.40
C VAL A 71 8.15 -1.91 -7.70
N ALA A 72 6.98 -1.31 -7.58
CA ALA A 72 5.70 -1.96 -7.86
C ALA A 72 5.64 -2.54 -9.29
N ASN A 73 6.12 -1.79 -10.29
CA ASN A 73 6.18 -2.24 -11.68
C ASN A 73 7.16 -3.38 -11.92
N ILE A 74 8.33 -3.39 -11.25
CA ILE A 74 9.30 -4.49 -11.34
C ILE A 74 8.69 -5.76 -10.72
N TYR A 75 8.09 -5.66 -9.54
CA TYR A 75 7.45 -6.82 -8.88
C TYR A 75 6.28 -7.37 -9.71
N ALA A 76 5.42 -6.49 -10.24
CA ALA A 76 4.32 -6.87 -11.12
C ALA A 76 4.82 -7.55 -12.41
N GLY A 77 5.90 -7.03 -13.02
CA GLY A 77 6.50 -7.59 -14.23
C GLY A 77 7.23 -8.92 -14.02
N MET A 78 7.74 -9.17 -12.81
CA MET A 78 8.46 -10.42 -12.49
C MET A 78 7.56 -11.53 -11.94
N GLN A 79 6.25 -11.28 -11.74
CA GLN A 79 5.30 -12.18 -11.03
C GLN A 79 5.89 -12.74 -9.73
N GLN A 80 6.73 -11.97 -9.03
CA GLN A 80 7.40 -12.43 -7.82
C GLN A 80 6.47 -12.21 -6.64
N TYR A 81 6.12 -13.30 -5.97
CA TYR A 81 5.55 -13.23 -4.63
C TYR A 81 6.59 -12.67 -3.66
N ASP A 82 6.13 -11.85 -2.73
CA ASP A 82 6.94 -11.36 -1.63
C ASP A 82 7.53 -12.54 -0.86
N ILE A 83 8.86 -12.61 -0.78
CA ILE A 83 9.57 -13.78 -0.23
C ILE A 83 9.30 -14.02 1.27
N HIS A 84 8.78 -13.02 1.97
CA HIS A 84 8.55 -13.08 3.40
C HIS A 84 7.10 -13.40 3.76
N THR A 85 6.15 -12.92 2.96
CA THR A 85 4.71 -13.05 3.22
C THR A 85 3.99 -13.99 2.24
N GLY A 86 4.57 -14.24 1.06
CA GLY A 86 3.98 -15.02 -0.02
C GLY A 86 2.88 -14.29 -0.80
N LEU A 87 2.69 -12.98 -0.57
CA LEU A 87 1.67 -12.16 -1.24
C LEU A 87 2.18 -11.57 -2.55
N LYS A 88 1.28 -11.18 -3.46
CA LYS A 88 1.67 -10.43 -4.67
C LYS A 88 2.10 -9.00 -4.32
N THR A 89 1.58 -8.45 -3.23
CA THR A 89 1.95 -7.14 -2.68
C THR A 89 3.31 -7.20 -1.98
N PRO A 90 4.32 -6.39 -2.39
CA PRO A 90 5.62 -6.39 -1.75
C PRO A 90 5.61 -5.72 -0.36
N THR A 91 6.42 -6.25 0.54
CA THR A 91 6.67 -5.68 1.87
C THR A 91 7.76 -4.62 1.81
N HIS A 92 7.43 -3.40 2.26
CA HIS A 92 8.39 -2.31 2.37
C HIS A 92 9.16 -2.40 3.68
N VAL A 93 10.42 -1.98 3.63
CA VAL A 93 11.29 -1.94 4.79
C VAL A 93 11.33 -0.53 5.39
N GLY A 94 11.24 -0.45 6.71
CA GLY A 94 11.30 0.80 7.46
C GLY A 94 9.95 1.51 7.58
N ARG A 95 10.00 2.81 7.89
CA ARG A 95 8.81 3.63 8.14
C ARG A 95 8.25 4.18 6.82
N PRO A 96 6.90 4.28 6.67
CA PRO A 96 6.32 4.91 5.50
C PRO A 96 6.78 6.36 5.32
N PRO A 97 7.20 6.78 4.12
CA PRO A 97 7.56 8.15 3.83
C PRO A 97 6.30 9.00 3.60
N TRP A 98 5.51 9.24 4.66
CA TRP A 98 4.18 9.86 4.60
C TRP A 98 4.10 11.11 3.74
N LYS A 99 5.06 12.02 3.85
CA LYS A 99 5.06 13.27 3.09
C LYS A 99 5.12 13.03 1.58
N VAL A 100 5.95 12.09 1.13
CA VAL A 100 6.11 11.76 -0.29
C VAL A 100 4.84 11.08 -0.81
N LEU A 101 4.34 10.09 -0.08
CA LEU A 101 3.11 9.36 -0.42
C LEU A 101 1.90 10.29 -0.50
N PHE A 102 1.70 11.12 0.51
CA PHE A 102 0.54 12.01 0.55
C PHE A 102 0.64 13.14 -0.48
N SER A 103 1.85 13.63 -0.79
CA SER A 103 2.03 14.60 -1.88
C SER A 103 1.63 13.98 -3.23
N LYS A 104 1.94 12.71 -3.45
CA LYS A 104 1.49 11.97 -4.63
C LYS A 104 -0.03 11.85 -4.67
N PHE A 105 -0.67 11.43 -3.58
CA PHE A 105 -2.15 11.34 -3.51
C PHE A 105 -2.83 12.69 -3.73
N LYS A 106 -2.23 13.78 -3.25
CA LYS A 106 -2.74 15.14 -3.48
C LYS A 106 -2.69 15.53 -4.97
N ALA A 107 -1.68 15.07 -5.70
CA ALA A 107 -1.53 15.33 -7.12
C ALA A 107 -2.50 14.48 -7.97
N GLU A 108 -2.75 13.24 -7.55
CA GLU A 108 -3.55 12.26 -8.30
C GLU A 108 -5.06 12.36 -8.01
N HIS A 109 -5.45 12.82 -6.83
CA HIS A 109 -6.83 12.79 -6.37
C HIS A 109 -7.34 14.17 -5.96
N LYS A 110 -8.60 14.48 -6.36
CA LYS A 110 -9.27 15.75 -6.01
C LYS A 110 -9.49 15.91 -4.51
N SER A 111 -9.80 14.82 -3.82
CA SER A 111 -10.01 14.78 -2.38
C SER A 111 -9.46 13.47 -1.80
N THR A 112 -9.00 13.53 -0.56
CA THR A 112 -8.42 12.37 0.13
C THR A 112 -8.85 12.40 1.60
N SER A 113 -9.32 11.25 2.07
CA SER A 113 -9.66 11.00 3.47
C SER A 113 -8.74 9.92 4.02
N VAL A 114 -8.17 10.17 5.18
CA VAL A 114 -7.22 9.28 5.85
C VAL A 114 -7.84 8.79 7.15
N PHE A 115 -8.00 7.47 7.24
CA PHE A 115 -8.45 6.77 8.42
C PHE A 115 -7.26 6.01 9.00
N LEU A 116 -7.01 6.17 10.30
CA LEU A 116 -5.92 5.49 10.97
C LEU A 116 -6.43 4.82 12.23
N THR A 117 -6.14 3.53 12.40
CA THR A 117 -6.22 2.82 13.68
C THR A 117 -4.81 2.47 14.12
N GLY A 118 -4.47 2.67 15.39
CA GLY A 118 -3.12 2.46 15.92
C GLY A 118 -2.69 3.49 16.95
N ASN A 119 -1.38 3.53 17.25
CA ASN A 119 -0.85 4.34 18.33
C ASN A 119 -0.99 5.87 18.07
N THR A 120 -1.11 6.63 19.16
CA THR A 120 -1.34 8.08 19.14
C THR A 120 -0.16 8.88 18.57
N LEU A 121 1.06 8.38 18.70
CA LEU A 121 2.26 9.04 18.17
C LEU A 121 2.27 9.02 16.63
N LEU A 122 1.98 7.86 16.04
CA LEU A 122 1.82 7.71 14.60
C LEU A 122 0.61 8.50 14.10
N ALA A 123 -0.51 8.44 14.83
CA ALA A 123 -1.70 9.23 14.51
C ALA A 123 -1.38 10.73 14.44
N SER A 124 -0.60 11.25 15.39
CA SER A 124 -0.18 12.65 15.43
C SER A 124 0.72 13.02 14.24
N GLN A 125 1.66 12.14 13.88
CA GLN A 125 2.53 12.32 12.72
C GLN A 125 1.73 12.35 11.41
N VAL A 126 0.84 11.38 11.22
CA VAL A 126 0.00 11.27 10.02
C VAL A 126 -0.97 12.43 9.94
N LYS A 127 -1.61 12.81 11.05
CA LYS A 127 -2.51 13.97 11.13
C LYS A 127 -1.81 15.24 10.70
N ARG A 128 -0.59 15.50 11.18
CA ARG A 128 0.19 16.68 10.75
C ARG A 128 0.40 16.69 9.24
N CYS A 129 0.76 15.56 8.63
CA CYS A 129 0.87 15.47 7.17
C CYS A 129 -0.47 15.71 6.46
N CYS A 130 -1.58 15.22 7.01
CA CYS A 130 -2.92 15.49 6.49
C CYS A 130 -3.26 16.99 6.56
N ASP A 131 -3.02 17.63 7.69
CA ASP A 131 -3.30 19.05 7.92
C ASP A 131 -2.50 19.92 6.93
N GLU A 132 -1.22 19.60 6.69
CA GLU A 132 -0.36 20.28 5.71
C GLU A 132 -0.88 20.18 4.26
N LEU A 133 -1.61 19.11 3.91
CA LEU A 133 -2.08 18.83 2.54
C LEU A 133 -3.61 19.03 2.37
N GLY A 134 -4.31 19.40 3.44
CA GLY A 134 -5.76 19.58 3.44
C GLY A 134 -6.54 18.26 3.26
N PHE A 135 -6.05 17.16 3.83
CA PHE A 135 -6.76 15.88 3.85
C PHE A 135 -7.67 15.79 5.06
N ALA A 136 -8.84 15.16 4.89
CA ALA A 136 -9.68 14.81 6.03
C ALA A 136 -9.01 13.69 6.83
N PHE A 137 -8.85 13.83 8.14
CA PHE A 137 -8.22 12.84 9.00
C PHE A 137 -9.15 12.37 10.12
N ARG A 138 -9.19 11.06 10.35
CA ARG A 138 -9.91 10.45 11.46
C ARG A 138 -9.04 9.38 12.13
N HIS A 139 -8.87 9.52 13.44
CA HIS A 139 -8.26 8.49 14.28
C HIS A 139 -9.37 7.57 14.78
N GLU A 140 -9.37 6.35 14.26
CA GLU A 140 -10.32 5.29 14.60
C GLU A 140 -9.85 4.53 15.85
N PRO A 141 -10.78 4.04 16.68
CA PRO A 141 -10.43 3.19 17.81
C PRO A 141 -9.70 1.92 17.35
N GLY A 142 -8.76 1.45 18.17
CA GLY A 142 -8.21 0.10 18.04
C GLY A 142 -9.22 -0.92 18.53
N PHE A 143 -9.29 -2.07 17.85
CA PHE A 143 -10.01 -3.26 18.32
C PHE A 143 -9.13 -4.10 19.25
#